data_AF-A0A965LMJ3-F1
#
_entry.id   AF-A0A965LMJ3-F1
#
_cell.length_a   1.000
_cell.length_b   1.000
_cell.length_c   1.000
_cell.angle_alpha   90.00
_cell.angle_beta   90.00
_cell.angle_gamma   90.00
#
_symmetry.space_group_name_H-M   'P 1'
#
loop_
_entity.id
_entity.type
_entity.pdbx_description
1 polymer ?
#
loop_
_entity_poly.entity_id
_entity_poly.type
_entity_poly.pdbx_seq_one_letter_code
_entity_poly.pdbx_strand_id
1 'polypeptide(L)'
;MTDILNAESMSTAEIRVARAALQMQEDVISFVRRMAQVDGTPASGISVSDIANVFGQEHGGGSSRPPRETNISAEHALIVELEKLCQEISFGELRTLDDKSLENVVQQLSRFEIAQSLERKALFASIDALTAQLVKRYKDDGVNVDSLLAD
;
A
#
# COMPACT_ATOMS: atom_id res chain seq x y z
N MET A 1 14.89 10.75 -0.70
CA MET A 1 14.97 11.40 0.63
C MET A 1 14.95 12.91 0.41
N THR A 2 13.89 13.43 -0.23
CA THR A 2 14.00 14.72 -0.94
C THR A 2 12.83 15.70 -0.79
N ASP A 3 11.71 15.37 -0.12
CA ASP A 3 10.54 16.27 -0.14
C ASP A 3 10.13 16.92 1.19
N ILE A 4 10.77 16.59 2.32
CA ILE A 4 10.40 17.18 3.61
C ILE A 4 10.77 18.68 3.67
N LEU A 5 11.85 19.06 2.98
CA LEU A 5 12.34 20.45 2.96
C LEU A 5 11.46 21.41 2.13
N ASN A 6 10.58 20.88 1.27
CA ASN A 6 9.73 21.72 0.41
C ASN A 6 8.35 22.04 1.05
N ALA A 7 7.95 21.28 2.07
CA ALA A 7 6.62 21.44 2.68
C ALA A 7 6.47 22.74 3.51
N GLU A 8 7.58 23.36 3.93
CA GLU A 8 7.55 24.65 4.65
C GLU A 8 7.25 25.83 3.72
N SER A 9 7.66 25.75 2.45
CA SER A 9 7.44 26.77 1.43
C SER A 9 6.10 26.64 0.68
N MET A 10 5.41 25.51 0.82
CA MET A 10 4.12 25.28 0.18
C MET A 10 2.97 25.97 0.92
N SER A 11 1.95 26.38 0.19
CA SER A 11 0.65 26.81 0.71
C SER A 11 -0.15 25.63 1.29
N THR A 12 -1.17 25.93 2.11
CA THR A 12 -2.06 24.92 2.68
C THR A 12 -2.77 24.09 1.60
N ALA A 13 -3.20 24.73 0.51
CA ALA A 13 -3.85 24.06 -0.62
C ALA A 13 -2.88 23.08 -1.32
N GLU A 14 -1.65 23.51 -1.59
CA GLU A 14 -0.63 22.65 -2.21
C GLU A 14 -0.30 21.44 -1.34
N ILE A 15 -0.26 21.60 -0.02
CA ILE A 15 -0.01 20.47 0.90
C ILE A 15 -1.18 19.49 0.92
N ARG A 16 -2.43 19.98 0.85
CA ARG A 16 -3.61 19.10 0.73
C ARG A 16 -3.52 18.26 -0.54
N VAL A 17 -3.21 18.90 -1.68
CA VAL A 17 -3.06 18.23 -2.99
C VAL A 17 -1.91 17.21 -2.96
N ALA A 18 -0.73 17.60 -2.47
CA ALA A 18 0.41 16.70 -2.38
C ALA A 18 0.14 15.51 -1.45
N ARG A 19 -0.50 15.74 -0.29
CA ARG A 19 -0.88 14.67 0.61
C ARG A 19 -1.87 13.71 -0.05
N ALA A 20 -2.88 14.21 -0.75
CA ALA A 20 -3.86 13.39 -1.45
C ALA A 20 -3.19 12.54 -2.55
N ALA A 21 -2.25 13.10 -3.32
CA ALA A 21 -1.52 12.36 -4.34
C ALA A 21 -0.67 11.23 -3.73
N LEU A 22 0.08 11.49 -2.66
CA LEU A 22 0.87 10.46 -1.96
C LEU A 22 -0.03 9.39 -1.32
N GLN A 23 -1.20 9.79 -0.83
CA GLN A 23 -2.20 8.88 -0.30
C GLN A 23 -2.73 7.93 -1.39
N MET A 24 -3.02 8.43 -2.59
CA MET A 24 -3.42 7.57 -3.72
C MET A 24 -2.32 6.61 -4.15
N GLN A 25 -1.06 7.08 -4.20
CA GLN A 25 0.08 6.19 -4.50
C GLN A 25 0.24 5.10 -3.44
N GLU A 26 0.08 5.46 -2.16
CA GLU A 26 0.16 4.51 -1.06
C GLU A 26 -0.94 3.45 -1.11
N ASP A 27 -2.16 3.81 -1.53
CA ASP A 27 -3.26 2.85 -1.70
C ASP A 27 -2.88 1.74 -2.68
N VAL A 28 -2.36 2.12 -3.85
CA VAL A 28 -2.01 1.16 -4.89
C VAL A 28 -0.90 0.24 -4.41
N ILE A 29 0.13 0.79 -3.74
CA ILE A 29 1.23 -0.01 -3.18
C ILE A 29 0.73 -0.96 -2.11
N SER A 30 -0.12 -0.49 -1.19
CA SER A 30 -0.71 -1.33 -0.15
C SER A 30 -1.54 -2.47 -0.73
N PHE A 31 -2.26 -2.22 -1.83
CA PHE A 31 -3.02 -3.23 -2.54
C PHE A 31 -2.11 -4.28 -3.17
N VAL A 32 -1.14 -3.90 -4.01
CA VAL A 32 -0.25 -4.87 -4.67
C VAL A 32 0.63 -5.62 -3.66
N ARG A 33 1.03 -4.96 -2.58
CA ARG A 33 1.74 -5.59 -1.45
C ARG A 33 0.89 -6.68 -0.82
N ARG A 34 -0.40 -6.40 -0.55
CA ARG A 34 -1.30 -7.39 0.06
C ARG A 34 -1.54 -8.58 -0.89
N MET A 35 -1.66 -8.32 -2.19
CA MET A 35 -1.82 -9.36 -3.20
C MET A 35 -0.59 -10.27 -3.33
N ALA A 36 0.61 -9.73 -3.14
CA ALA A 36 1.87 -10.49 -3.21
C ALA A 36 2.25 -11.18 -1.89
N GLN A 37 1.48 -10.98 -0.81
CA GLN A 37 1.79 -11.55 0.50
C GLN A 37 1.64 -13.07 0.46
N VAL A 38 2.74 -13.76 0.77
CA VAL A 38 2.77 -15.22 0.95
C VAL A 38 2.77 -15.52 2.45
N ASP A 39 1.64 -15.96 2.98
CA ASP A 39 1.57 -16.34 4.39
C ASP A 39 2.31 -17.67 4.59
N GLY A 40 3.34 -17.65 5.44
CA GLY A 40 4.22 -18.80 5.74
C GLY A 40 3.55 -19.94 6.51
N THR A 41 2.22 -19.95 6.61
CA THR A 41 1.48 -21.03 7.24
C THR A 41 1.43 -22.21 6.26
N PRO A 42 1.91 -23.41 6.61
CA PRO A 42 1.92 -24.54 5.70
C PRO A 42 0.48 -24.85 5.26
N ALA A 43 0.18 -24.67 3.97
CA ALA A 43 -1.13 -24.97 3.39
C ALA A 43 -1.36 -26.48 3.17
N SER A 44 -0.64 -27.36 3.88
CA SER A 44 -0.88 -28.79 3.80
C SER A 44 -2.24 -29.13 4.41
N GLY A 45 -3.23 -29.32 3.53
CA GLY A 45 -4.60 -29.72 3.91
C GLY A 45 -5.63 -28.59 3.96
N ILE A 46 -5.29 -27.36 3.55
CA ILE A 46 -6.22 -26.22 3.52
C ILE A 46 -7.17 -26.39 2.32
N SER A 47 -8.45 -26.59 2.60
CA SER A 47 -9.51 -26.62 1.59
C SER A 47 -9.85 -25.19 1.14
N VAL A 48 -10.51 -25.01 -0.01
CA VAL A 48 -11.03 -23.68 -0.44
C VAL A 48 -11.92 -23.05 0.64
N SER A 49 -12.59 -23.87 1.45
CA SER A 49 -13.39 -23.47 2.62
C SER A 49 -12.57 -22.83 3.75
N ASP A 50 -11.26 -23.09 3.82
CA ASP A 50 -10.35 -22.57 4.85
C ASP A 50 -9.68 -21.24 4.44
N ILE A 51 -9.94 -20.75 3.21
CA ILE A 51 -9.46 -19.44 2.71
C ILE A 51 -9.86 -18.32 3.67
N ALA A 52 -11.08 -18.35 4.20
CA ALA A 52 -11.55 -17.36 5.17
C ALA A 52 -10.72 -17.38 6.47
N ASN A 53 -10.18 -18.54 6.86
CA ASN A 53 -9.29 -18.65 8.01
C ASN A 53 -7.89 -18.15 7.67
N VAL A 54 -7.36 -18.42 6.49
CA VAL A 54 -6.03 -17.89 6.08
C VAL A 54 -6.05 -16.37 6.02
N PHE A 55 -7.05 -15.77 5.35
CA PHE A 55 -7.12 -14.31 5.20
C PHE A 55 -7.75 -13.59 6.39
N GLY A 56 -8.52 -14.28 7.24
CA GLY A 56 -9.21 -13.70 8.40
C GLY A 56 -8.37 -13.63 9.68
N GLN A 57 -7.24 -14.34 9.75
CA GLN A 57 -6.35 -14.31 10.93
C GLN A 57 -5.48 -13.04 10.97
N GLU A 58 -5.21 -12.43 9.82
CA GLU A 58 -4.64 -11.09 9.78
C GLU A 58 -5.76 -10.06 9.96
N HIS A 59 -6.22 -9.88 11.20
CA HIS A 59 -6.59 -8.54 11.64
C HIS A 59 -5.32 -7.72 11.48
N GLY A 60 -5.10 -7.21 10.26
CA GLY A 60 -3.90 -6.49 9.94
C GLY A 60 -3.71 -5.46 11.04
N GLY A 61 -2.46 -5.31 11.50
CA GLY A 61 -2.03 -4.10 12.20
C GLY A 61 -2.13 -2.92 11.23
N GLY A 62 -3.31 -2.72 10.66
CA GLY A 62 -3.67 -1.69 9.75
C GLY A 62 -3.31 -0.41 10.43
N SER A 63 -2.68 0.47 9.65
CA SER A 63 -2.46 1.84 10.07
C SER A 63 -3.76 2.33 10.73
N SER A 64 -3.69 2.94 11.92
CA SER A 64 -4.85 3.54 12.62
C SER A 64 -5.46 4.72 11.85
N ARG A 65 -5.24 4.77 10.54
CA ARG A 65 -5.70 5.78 9.61
C ARG A 65 -7.21 5.61 9.40
N PRO A 66 -7.95 6.72 9.30
CA PRO A 66 -9.37 6.69 9.03
C PRO A 66 -9.69 5.87 7.76
N PRO A 67 -10.85 5.18 7.72
CA PRO A 67 -11.35 4.59 6.50
C PRO A 67 -11.41 5.65 5.39
N ARG A 68 -10.96 5.27 4.19
CA ARG A 68 -11.00 6.11 2.99
C ARG A 68 -11.43 5.27 1.79
N GLU A 69 -12.10 5.90 0.83
CA GLU A 69 -12.40 5.24 -0.44
C GLU A 69 -11.09 4.97 -1.19
N THR A 70 -10.87 3.71 -1.53
CA THR A 70 -9.70 3.26 -2.28
C THR A 70 -10.20 2.74 -3.63
N ASN A 71 -10.02 3.53 -4.69
CA ASN A 71 -10.33 3.11 -6.05
C ASN A 71 -9.03 2.93 -6.83
N ILE A 72 -8.74 1.69 -7.21
CA ILE A 72 -7.48 1.31 -7.84
C ILE A 72 -7.79 0.84 -9.26
N SER A 73 -7.20 1.52 -10.25
CA SER A 73 -7.34 1.13 -11.66
C SER A 73 -6.59 -0.16 -11.95
N ALA A 74 -7.23 -1.11 -12.62
CA ALA A 74 -6.60 -2.35 -13.09
C ALA A 74 -5.40 -2.09 -14.03
N GLU A 75 -5.42 -0.97 -14.76
CA GLU A 75 -4.38 -0.57 -15.71
C GLU A 75 -3.18 0.14 -15.03
N HIS A 76 -3.16 0.22 -13.70
CA HIS A 76 -2.05 0.86 -13.00
C HIS A 76 -0.74 0.07 -13.20
N ALA A 77 0.36 0.77 -13.45
CA ALA A 77 1.66 0.15 -13.78
C ALA A 77 2.10 -0.94 -12.79
N LEU A 78 1.98 -0.70 -11.48
CA LEU A 78 2.29 -1.70 -10.45
C LEU A 78 1.42 -2.96 -10.50
N ILE A 79 0.17 -2.87 -10.97
CA ILE A 79 -0.72 -4.03 -11.12
C ILE A 79 -0.28 -4.84 -12.34
N VAL A 80 0.00 -4.17 -13.45
CA VAL A 80 0.54 -4.79 -14.66
C VAL A 80 1.89 -5.47 -14.37
N GLU A 81 2.73 -4.86 -13.55
CA GLU A 81 4.00 -5.44 -13.10
C GLU A 81 3.78 -6.72 -12.27
N LEU A 82 2.87 -6.69 -11.29
CA LEU A 82 2.53 -7.86 -10.50
C LEU A 82 1.93 -8.98 -11.36
N GLU A 83 1.04 -8.64 -12.30
CA GLU A 83 0.45 -9.61 -13.23
C GLU A 83 1.54 -10.28 -14.08
N LYS A 84 2.44 -9.47 -14.64
CA LYS A 84 3.57 -9.98 -15.42
C LYS A 84 4.46 -10.89 -14.59
N LEU A 85 4.77 -10.52 -13.35
CA LEU A 85 5.52 -11.37 -12.42
C LEU A 85 4.82 -12.72 -12.22
N CYS A 86 3.49 -12.70 -11.97
CA CYS A 86 2.69 -13.92 -11.82
C CYS A 86 2.73 -14.81 -13.06
N GLN A 87 2.74 -14.23 -14.27
CA GLN A 87 2.89 -14.98 -15.52
C GLN A 87 4.29 -15.59 -15.65
N GLU A 88 5.35 -14.83 -15.35
CA GLU A 88 6.75 -15.26 -15.45
C GLU A 88 7.07 -16.43 -14.50
N ILE A 89 6.44 -16.48 -13.32
CA ILE A 89 6.64 -17.55 -12.32
C ILE A 89 5.61 -18.67 -12.43
N SER A 90 4.77 -18.70 -13.48
CA SER A 90 3.72 -19.70 -13.69
C SER A 90 2.75 -19.82 -12.52
N PHE A 91 2.42 -18.70 -11.86
CA PHE A 91 1.53 -18.67 -10.70
C PHE A 91 0.13 -19.22 -11.00
N GLY A 92 -0.34 -19.16 -12.25
CA GLY A 92 -1.62 -19.76 -12.64
C GLY A 92 -1.65 -21.30 -12.64
N GLU A 93 -0.49 -21.94 -12.57
CA GLU A 93 -0.33 -23.38 -12.76
C GLU A 93 0.25 -24.08 -11.52
N LEU A 94 0.05 -23.55 -10.31
CA LEU A 94 0.66 -24.06 -9.05
C LEU A 94 0.53 -25.58 -8.85
N ARG A 95 -0.53 -26.21 -9.37
CA ARG A 95 -0.78 -27.66 -9.25
C ARG A 95 0.18 -28.53 -10.07
N THR A 96 0.85 -27.97 -11.07
CA THR A 96 1.76 -28.68 -11.98
C THR A 96 3.22 -28.36 -11.69
N LEU A 97 3.49 -27.38 -10.82
CA LEU A 97 4.83 -26.99 -10.41
C LEU A 97 5.47 -28.03 -9.49
N ASP A 98 6.77 -28.26 -9.69
CA ASP A 98 7.57 -29.04 -8.75
C ASP A 98 7.95 -28.22 -7.51
N ASP A 99 8.46 -28.88 -6.46
CA ASP A 99 8.80 -28.24 -5.19
C ASP A 99 9.78 -27.08 -5.37
N LYS A 100 10.73 -27.21 -6.30
CA LYS A 100 11.72 -26.17 -6.61
C LYS A 100 11.08 -24.94 -7.26
N SER A 101 10.12 -25.15 -8.14
CA SER A 101 9.37 -24.08 -8.80
C SER A 101 8.42 -23.39 -7.83
N LEU A 102 7.79 -24.14 -6.92
CA LEU A 102 6.99 -23.59 -5.82
C LEU A 102 7.85 -22.73 -4.88
N GLU A 103 9.05 -23.19 -4.52
CA GLU A 103 9.98 -22.39 -3.73
C GLU A 103 10.38 -21.10 -4.47
N ASN A 104 10.62 -21.17 -5.77
CA ASN A 104 10.89 -19.98 -6.58
C ASN A 104 9.70 -19.01 -6.57
N VAL A 105 8.46 -19.48 -6.71
CA VAL A 105 7.26 -18.65 -6.61
C VAL A 105 7.22 -17.88 -5.29
N VAL A 106 7.41 -18.56 -4.16
CA VAL A 106 7.44 -17.94 -2.83
C VAL A 106 8.54 -16.89 -2.75
N GLN A 107 9.75 -17.19 -3.24
CA GLN A 107 10.88 -16.27 -3.21
C GLN A 107 10.64 -15.01 -4.04
N GLN A 108 10.10 -15.14 -5.26
CA GLN A 108 9.86 -13.99 -6.14
C GLN A 108 8.74 -13.09 -5.60
N LEU A 109 7.63 -13.67 -5.14
CA LEU A 109 6.53 -12.89 -4.53
C LEU A 109 6.96 -12.21 -3.23
N SER A 110 7.75 -12.89 -2.39
CA SER A 110 8.33 -12.29 -1.17
C SER A 110 9.22 -11.09 -1.49
N ARG A 111 10.05 -11.18 -2.54
CA ARG A 111 10.90 -10.06 -2.97
C ARG A 111 10.08 -8.87 -3.43
N PHE A 112 9.02 -9.11 -4.20
CA PHE A 112 8.10 -8.07 -4.63
C PHE A 112 7.39 -7.42 -3.43
N GLU A 113 6.82 -8.22 -2.51
CA GLU A 113 6.18 -7.71 -1.29
C GLU A 113 7.12 -6.83 -0.45
N ILE A 114 8.37 -7.27 -0.26
CA ILE A 114 9.38 -6.53 0.51
C ILE A 114 9.69 -5.18 -0.15
N ALA A 115 9.81 -5.14 -1.48
CA ALA A 115 10.03 -3.91 -2.22
C ALA A 115 8.87 -2.92 -2.03
N GLN A 116 7.63 -3.40 -2.16
CA GLN A 116 6.44 -2.57 -1.93
C GLN A 116 6.30 -2.13 -0.47
N SER A 117 6.68 -2.98 0.49
CA SER A 117 6.74 -2.63 1.91
C SER A 117 7.70 -1.47 2.22
N LEU A 118 8.87 -1.45 1.58
CA LEU A 118 9.85 -0.37 1.73
C LEU A 118 9.33 0.95 1.15
N GLU A 119 8.75 0.91 -0.05
CA GLU A 119 8.17 2.09 -0.70
C GLU A 119 6.99 2.65 0.11
N ARG A 120 6.08 1.77 0.56
CA ARG A 120 4.96 2.14 1.44
C ARG A 120 5.43 2.86 2.69
N LYS A 121 6.48 2.34 3.34
CA LYS A 121 7.05 2.97 4.54
C LYS A 121 7.60 4.37 4.25
N ALA A 122 8.25 4.57 3.11
CA ALA A 122 8.73 5.89 2.69
C ALA A 122 7.56 6.86 2.43
N LEU A 123 6.49 6.42 1.77
CA LEU A 123 5.29 7.23 1.56
C LEU A 123 4.60 7.59 2.88
N PHE A 124 4.52 6.67 3.83
CA PHE A 124 3.98 6.97 5.16
C PHE A 124 4.75 8.09 5.84
N ALA A 125 6.07 8.03 5.85
CA ALA A 125 6.89 9.10 6.43
C ALA A 125 6.60 10.46 5.76
N SER A 126 6.47 10.50 4.43
CA SER A 126 6.14 11.73 3.69
C SER A 126 4.72 12.24 4.00
N ILE A 127 3.71 11.35 4.01
CA ILE A 127 2.33 11.70 4.36
C ILE A 127 2.23 12.24 5.78
N ASP A 128 2.94 11.60 6.73
CA ASP A 128 2.93 12.00 8.13
C ASP A 128 3.59 13.39 8.30
N ALA A 129 4.68 13.67 7.56
CA ALA A 129 5.31 14.99 7.54
C ALA A 129 4.37 16.08 6.98
N LEU A 130 3.69 15.84 5.85
CA LEU A 130 2.71 16.78 5.30
C LEU A 130 1.52 16.98 6.25
N THR A 131 1.07 15.91 6.90
CA THR A 131 -0.02 15.96 7.88
C THR A 131 0.37 16.79 9.09
N ALA A 132 1.58 16.61 9.63
CA ALA A 132 2.09 17.41 10.73
C ALA A 132 2.15 18.91 10.37
N GLN A 133 2.55 19.23 9.13
CA GLN A 133 2.60 20.61 8.65
C GLN A 133 1.20 21.23 8.45
N LEU A 134 0.21 20.47 8.02
CA LEU A 134 -1.19 20.93 7.99
C LEU A 134 -1.71 21.19 9.40
N VAL A 135 -1.49 20.25 10.32
CA VAL A 135 -1.92 20.38 11.72
C VAL A 135 -1.29 21.62 12.37
N LYS A 136 -0.01 21.89 12.10
CA LYS A 136 0.68 23.08 12.57
C LYS A 136 0.02 24.36 12.03
N ARG A 137 -0.19 24.47 10.71
CA ARG A 137 -0.86 25.65 10.11
C ARG A 137 -2.26 25.89 10.67
N TYR A 138 -3.08 24.84 10.82
CA TYR A 138 -4.42 25.01 11.41
C TYR A 138 -4.40 25.51 12.86
N LYS A 139 -3.37 25.15 13.64
CA LYS A 139 -3.19 25.64 15.01
C LYS A 139 -2.69 27.09 15.02
N ASP A 140 -1.77 27.43 14.13
CA ASP A 140 -1.13 28.75 14.07
C ASP A 140 -2.07 29.82 13.47
N ASP A 141 -2.89 29.48 12.47
CA ASP A 141 -3.83 30.39 11.81
C ASP A 141 -5.12 30.63 12.61
N GLY A 142 -5.22 30.11 13.85
CA GLY A 142 -6.35 30.34 14.74
C GLY A 142 -7.67 29.84 14.18
N VAL A 143 -7.75 28.54 13.84
CA VAL A 143 -8.97 27.76 13.55
C VAL A 143 -10.08 28.54 12.82
N ASN A 144 -9.98 28.63 11.49
CA ASN A 144 -11.15 28.82 10.62
C ASN A 144 -11.41 27.51 9.85
N VAL A 145 -12.25 26.65 10.44
CA VAL A 145 -12.69 25.38 9.83
C VAL A 145 -13.61 25.62 8.64
N ASP A 146 -14.16 26.84 8.45
CA ASP A 146 -15.03 27.15 7.30
C ASP A 146 -14.28 27.08 5.97
N SER A 147 -12.95 27.23 5.98
CA SER A 147 -12.09 27.01 4.81
C SER A 147 -11.99 25.54 4.35
N LEU A 148 -12.51 24.57 5.13
CA LEU A 148 -12.67 23.17 4.70
C LEU A 148 -14.00 22.90 4.01
N LEU A 149 -14.97 23.82 4.10
CA LEU A 149 -16.31 23.67 3.51
C LEU A 149 -16.47 24.46 2.19
N ALA A 150 -15.45 25.24 1.81
CA ALA A 150 -15.48 26.13 0.65
C ALA A 150 -14.71 25.61 -0.58
N ASP A 151 -14.06 24.43 -0.49
CA ASP A 151 -13.37 23.73 -1.59
C ASP A 151 -14.06 22.38 -1.90
#